data_AF-A0A2M8ERV1-F1
#
_entry.id   AF-A0A2M8ERV1-F1
#
_cell.length_a   1.000
_cell.length_b   1.000
_cell.length_c   1.000
_cell.angle_alpha   90.00
_cell.angle_beta   90.00
_cell.angle_gamma   90.00
#
_symmetry.space_group_name_H-M   'P 1'
#
loop_
_entity.id
_entity.type
_entity.pdbx_description
1 polymer ?
#
loop_
_entity_poly.entity_id
_entity_poly.type
_entity_poly.pdbx_seq_one_letter_code
_entity_poly.pdbx_strand_id
1 'polypeptide(L)' 'MEKVQKDTVLGILGKTEVFVIDVEIQIKHLEGKIKIPVSFIDSPNVGILLGEEEFFDTHRIKFEKDHNTFEINPVKK' A
#
# COMPACT_ATOMS: atom_id res chain seq x y z
N MET A 1 -3.25 -14.02 -17.81
CA MET A 1 -2.91 -14.54 -16.47
C MET A 1 -1.96 -13.53 -15.85
N GLU A 2 -2.36 -12.85 -14.77
CA GLU A 2 -1.44 -12.01 -14.01
C GLU A 2 -0.35 -12.90 -13.40
N LYS A 3 0.90 -12.45 -13.47
CA LYS A 3 2.04 -13.20 -12.91
C LYS A 3 2.07 -12.96 -11.42
N VAL A 4 1.71 -13.98 -10.64
CA VAL A 4 1.92 -14.00 -9.20
C VAL A 4 3.38 -14.35 -8.95
N GLN A 5 4.10 -13.50 -8.21
CA GLN A 5 5.48 -13.74 -7.80
C GLN A 5 5.53 -14.07 -6.31
N LYS A 6 6.29 -15.09 -5.94
CA LYS A 6 6.63 -15.34 -4.53
C LYS A 6 7.83 -14.48 -4.15
N ASP A 7 7.77 -13.84 -2.99
CA ASP A 7 8.86 -13.04 -2.46
C ASP A 7 8.96 -13.17 -0.93
N THR A 8 10.02 -12.63 -0.33
CA THR A 8 10.20 -12.52 1.12
C THR A 8 10.44 -11.07 1.50
N VAL A 9 9.54 -10.50 2.29
CA VAL A 9 9.61 -9.10 2.73
C VAL A 9 9.90 -9.00 4.23
N LEU A 10 10.54 -7.91 4.65
CA LEU A 10 10.69 -7.56 6.06
C LEU A 10 9.51 -6.66 6.47
N GLY A 11 8.53 -7.24 7.17
CA GLY A 11 7.38 -6.52 7.69
C GLY A 11 7.45 -6.24 9.18
N ILE A 12 6.36 -5.71 9.74
CA ILE A 12 6.21 -5.41 11.18
C ILE A 12 6.35 -6.68 12.03
N LEU A 13 5.97 -7.83 11.50
CA LEU A 13 6.07 -9.14 12.16
C LEU A 13 7.42 -9.85 11.91
N GLY A 14 8.37 -9.19 11.23
CA GLY A 14 9.63 -9.78 10.80
C GLY A 14 9.60 -10.26 9.34
N LYS A 15 10.53 -11.15 8.98
CA LYS A 15 10.62 -11.70 7.63
C LYS A 15 9.45 -12.65 7.37
N THR A 16 8.69 -12.38 6.31
CA THR A 16 7.54 -13.21 5.93
C THR A 16 7.50 -13.45 4.43
N GLU A 17 7.08 -14.66 4.05
CA GLU A 17 6.78 -14.99 2.66
C GLU A 17 5.49 -14.30 2.21
N VAL A 18 5.53 -13.72 1.02
CA VAL A 18 4.40 -13.02 0.43
C VAL A 18 4.20 -13.41 -1.03
N PHE A 19 2.96 -13.21 -1.49
CA PHE A 19 2.62 -13.28 -2.90
C PHE A 19 2.42 -11.87 -3.43
N VAL A 20 3.23 -11.47 -4.40
CA VAL A 20 3.19 -10.16 -5.02
C VAL A 20 2.45 -10.23 -6.34
N ILE A 21 1.52 -9.30 -6.53
CA ILE A 21 0.78 -9.10 -7.78
C ILE A 21 0.46 -7.62 -7.93
N ASP A 22 0.50 -7.12 -9.17
CA ASP A 22 0.01 -5.77 -9.44
C ASP A 22 -1.51 -5.73 -9.36
N VAL A 23 -2.06 -4.83 -8.56
CA VAL A 23 -3.50 -4.62 -8.45
C VAL A 23 -3.84 -3.18 -8.83
N GLU A 24 -4.93 -3.03 -9.59
CA GLU A 24 -5.51 -1.72 -9.84
C GLU A 24 -6.49 -1.36 -8.71
N ILE A 25 -6.17 -0.32 -7.95
CA ILE A 25 -7.00 0.15 -6.83
C ILE A 25 -7.50 1.57 -7.08
N GLN A 26 -8.67 1.88 -6.50
CA GLN A 26 -9.21 3.23 -6.44
C GLN A 26 -9.42 3.62 -4.99
N ILE A 27 -8.72 4.66 -4.55
CA ILE A 27 -8.90 5.23 -3.22
C ILE A 27 -10.04 6.22 -3.28
N LYS A 28 -10.97 6.10 -2.34
CA LYS A 28 -12.11 7.01 -2.22
C LYS A 28 -11.61 8.45 -2.12
N HIS A 29 -12.18 9.35 -2.92
CA HIS A 29 -11.81 10.77 -3.00
C HIS A 29 -10.48 11.09 -3.71
N LEU A 30 -9.75 10.10 -4.23
CA LEU A 30 -8.68 10.34 -5.20
C LEU A 30 -9.21 10.14 -6.62
N GLU A 31 -8.73 10.97 -7.54
CA GLU A 31 -9.07 10.87 -8.96
C GLU A 31 -8.25 9.78 -9.64
N GLY A 32 -8.93 8.96 -10.43
CA GLY A 32 -8.31 7.90 -11.19
C GLY A 32 -8.05 6.63 -10.38
N LYS A 33 -7.49 5.65 -11.09
CA LYS A 33 -7.06 4.38 -10.51
C LYS A 33 -5.54 4.35 -10.52
N ILE A 34 -4.96 3.71 -9.50
CA ILE A 34 -3.52 3.48 -9.42
C ILE A 34 -3.26 1.99 -9.52
N LYS A 35 -2.24 1.62 -10.29
CA LYS A 35 -1.76 0.26 -10.39
C LYS A 35 -0.51 0.15 -9.53
N ILE A 36 -0.58 -0.65 -8.47
CA ILE A 36 0.51 -0.81 -7.50
C ILE A 36 0.79 -2.28 -7.21
N PRO A 37 2.03 -2.66 -6.87
CA PRO A 37 2.32 -4.00 -6.38
C PRO A 37 1.70 -4.19 -4.98
N VAL A 38 0.99 -5.29 -4.80
CA VAL A 38 0.39 -5.67 -3.52
C VAL A 38 0.97 -7.00 -3.06
N SER A 39 1.45 -7.01 -1.81
CA SER A 39 1.94 -8.22 -1.13
C SER A 39 0.83 -8.84 -0.30
N PHE A 40 0.40 -10.05 -0.67
CA PHE A 40 -0.55 -10.87 0.09
C PHE A 40 0.21 -11.74 1.10
N ILE A 41 -0.16 -11.62 2.37
CA ILE A 41 0.39 -12.34 3.52
C ILE A 41 -0.74 -13.12 4.20
N ASP A 42 -0.48 -14.36 4.61
CA ASP A 42 -1.40 -15.11 5.45
C ASP A 42 -1.19 -14.69 6.92
N SER A 43 -1.90 -13.64 7.34
CA SER A 43 -1.82 -13.11 8.71
C SER A 43 -3.22 -12.75 9.23
N PRO A 44 -3.61 -13.25 10.42
CA PRO A 44 -4.89 -12.88 11.03
C PRO A 44 -4.89 -11.45 11.62
N ASN A 45 -3.72 -10.81 11.72
CA ASN A 45 -3.53 -9.58 12.50
C ASN A 45 -3.45 -8.31 11.64
N VAL A 46 -3.38 -8.45 10.32
CA VAL A 46 -3.18 -7.32 9.39
C VAL A 46 -4.28 -7.33 8.36
N GLY A 47 -5.07 -6.25 8.30
CA GLY A 47 -6.10 -6.08 7.27
C GLY A 47 -5.48 -5.57 5.95
N ILE A 48 -5.08 -4.29 5.93
CA ILE A 48 -4.44 -3.64 4.78
C ILE A 48 -3.37 -2.69 5.33
N LEU A 49 -2.20 -2.67 4.69
CA LEU A 49 -1.15 -1.70 4.95
C LEU A 49 -0.80 -0.99 3.65
N LEU A 50 -0.77 0.34 3.69
CA LEU A 50 -0.23 1.17 2.62
C LEU A 50 1.18 1.58 3.03
N GLY A 51 2.15 1.28 2.17
CA GLY A 51 3.57 1.44 2.45
C GLY A 51 4.23 2.52 1.60
N GLU A 52 5.55 2.60 1.75
CA GLU A 52 6.40 3.56 1.06
C GLU A 52 6.39 3.33 -0.46
N GLU A 53 6.72 2.10 -0.86
CA GLU A 53 6.85 1.69 -2.26
C GLU A 53 5.58 2.01 -3.06
N GLU A 54 5.77 2.83 -4.11
CA GLU A 54 4.77 3.32 -5.06
C GLU A 54 3.69 4.24 -4.47
N PHE A 55 3.20 4.00 -3.25
CA PHE A 55 2.12 4.80 -2.68
C PHE A 55 2.61 6.07 -2.00
N PHE A 56 3.50 6.00 -0.99
CA PHE A 56 4.02 7.23 -0.35
C PHE A 56 5.05 7.95 -1.22
N ASP A 57 5.68 7.25 -2.17
CA ASP A 57 6.54 7.87 -3.18
C ASP A 57 5.77 8.86 -4.08
N THR A 58 4.51 8.55 -4.38
CA THR A 58 3.66 9.35 -5.28
C THR A 58 2.68 10.25 -4.53
N HIS A 59 2.49 10.03 -3.24
CA HIS A 59 1.56 10.80 -2.40
C HIS A 59 2.20 11.22 -1.08
N ARG A 60 2.19 12.52 -0.82
CA ARG A 60 2.51 13.06 0.50
C ARG A 60 1.34 12.83 1.43
N ILE A 61 1.57 12.06 2.49
CA ILE A 61 0.58 11.80 3.53
C ILE A 61 0.90 12.60 4.79
N LYS A 62 -0.13 13.22 5.37
CA LYS A 62 -0.05 13.88 6.66
C LYS A 62 -1.12 13.30 7.57
N PHE A 63 -0.71 12.84 8.74
CA PHE A 63 -1.62 12.39 9.79
C PHE A 63 -1.83 13.52 10.79
N GLU A 64 -3.08 13.79 11.12
CA GLU A 64 -3.48 14.72 12.15
C GLU A 64 -4.20 13.92 13.25
N LYS A 65 -3.48 13.68 14.34
CA LYS A 65 -3.93 12.77 15.41
C LYS A 65 -5.09 13.38 16.23
N ASP A 66 -5.04 14.67 16.53
CA ASP A 66 -5.96 15.32 17.45
C ASP A 66 -7.35 15.49 16.82
N HIS A 67 -7.41 15.59 15.50
CA HIS A 67 -8.63 15.69 14.70
C HIS A 67 -9.04 14.34 14.09
N ASN A 68 -8.25 13.27 14.31
CA ASN A 68 -8.46 11.94 13.75
C ASN A 68 -8.66 11.98 12.22
N THR A 69 -7.82 12.74 11.53
CA THR A 69 -7.87 12.89 10.07
C THR A 69 -6.51 12.59 9.45
N PHE A 70 -6.53 12.33 8.14
CA PHE A 70 -5.32 12.29 7.34
C PHE A 70 -5.57 13.04 6.03
N GLU A 71 -4.50 13.60 5.47
CA GLU A 71 -4.50 14.28 4.19
C GLU A 71 -3.61 13.49 3.23
N ILE A 72 -4.09 13.27 2.01
CA ILE A 72 -3.32 12.66 0.92
C ILE A 72 -3.20 13.69 -0.19
N ASN A 73 -1.98 14.08 -0.55
CA ASN A 73 -1.72 15.02 -1.63
C ASN A 73 -0.77 14.38 -2.65
N PRO A 74 -1.06 14.44 -3.96
CA PRO A 74 -0.13 13.95 -4.98
C PRO A 74 1.17 14.75 -4.94
N VAL A 75 2.30 14.05 -5.05
CA VAL A 75 3.61 14.68 -5.24
C VAL A 75 3.68 15.10 -6.71
N LYS A 76 3.63 16.40 -6.98
CA LYS A 76 3.88 16.91 -8.34
C LYS A 76 5.32 16.56 -8.72
N LYS A 77 5.51 15.76 -9.78
CA LYS A 77 6.78 15.70 -10.50
C LYS A 77 6.98 16.96 -11.33
#